data_AF-A0A959YFL8-F1
#
_entry.id   AF-A0A959YFL8-F1
#
_cell.length_a   1.000
_cell.length_b   1.000
_cell.length_c   1.000
_cell.angle_alpha   90.00
_cell.angle_beta   90.00
_cell.angle_gamma   90.00
#
_symmetry.space_group_name_H-M   'P 1'
#
loop_
_entity.id
_entity.type
_entity.pdbx_description
1 polymer ?
#
loop_
_entity_poly.entity_id
_entity_poly.type
_entity_poly.pdbx_seq_one_letter_code
_entity_poly.pdbx_strand_id
1 'polypeptide(L)'
;MKINRHVILSLTLTLALGTHAQNGSEIVAQLGQEDQESLRSLVMYPAETRAHILEAATQPGALIKMEKIQERSSEAFNAVIDGKDQETQRALWDLTRYPGLVNALVGAGPGKTSSLDAALKDFDPIIHARARELHGSEFASLEQIAAIQRESDAAFDEM
;
A
#
# COMPACT_ATOMS: atom_id res chain seq x y z
N MET A 1 -50.57 -17.74 51.44
CA MET A 1 -49.22 -17.16 51.20
C MET A 1 -49.35 -16.18 50.04
N LYS A 2 -49.37 -14.86 50.29
CA LYS A 2 -49.57 -13.83 49.24
C LYS A 2 -48.21 -13.50 48.62
N ILE A 3 -47.98 -13.93 47.39
CA ILE A 3 -46.78 -13.59 46.63
C ILE A 3 -46.92 -12.13 46.15
N ASN A 4 -46.00 -11.27 46.58
CA ASN A 4 -46.03 -9.84 46.27
C ASN A 4 -45.80 -9.60 44.76
N ARG A 5 -46.81 -9.06 44.07
CA ARG A 5 -46.78 -8.70 42.63
C ARG A 5 -45.61 -7.79 42.23
N HIS A 6 -45.01 -7.08 43.18
CA HIS A 6 -43.85 -6.21 42.94
C HIS A 6 -42.51 -6.96 42.82
N VAL A 7 -42.40 -8.19 43.35
CA VAL A 7 -41.17 -9.00 43.25
C VAL A 7 -41.06 -9.68 41.87
N ILE A 8 -42.20 -9.96 41.24
CA ILE A 8 -42.23 -10.52 39.88
C ILE A 8 -41.91 -9.43 38.85
N LEU A 9 -42.31 -8.18 39.10
CA LEU A 9 -42.07 -7.07 38.17
C LEU A 9 -40.61 -6.60 38.15
N SER A 10 -39.90 -6.68 39.28
CA SER A 10 -38.48 -6.30 39.36
C SER A 10 -37.53 -7.36 38.79
N LEU A 11 -37.94 -8.63 38.74
CA LEU A 11 -37.13 -9.72 38.19
C LEU A 11 -37.14 -9.76 36.65
N THR A 12 -38.16 -9.19 36.01
CA THR A 12 -38.23 -9.10 34.53
C THR A 12 -37.44 -7.93 33.94
N LEU A 13 -37.10 -6.91 34.72
CA LEU A 13 -36.44 -5.71 34.20
C LEU A 13 -34.90 -5.84 34.09
N THR A 14 -34.30 -6.76 34.84
CA THR A 14 -32.85 -7.02 34.78
C THR A 14 -32.44 -7.98 33.66
N LEU A 15 -33.39 -8.66 32.99
CA LEU A 15 -33.08 -9.63 31.94
C LEU A 15 -32.97 -9.03 30.52
N ALA A 16 -33.35 -7.77 30.33
CA ALA A 16 -33.37 -7.13 29.01
C ALA A 16 -32.07 -6.40 28.63
N LEU A 17 -31.09 -6.30 29.53
CA LEU A 17 -29.83 -5.56 29.28
C LEU A 17 -28.67 -6.46 28.80
N GLY A 18 -28.90 -7.77 28.60
CA GLY A 18 -27.85 -8.75 28.30
C GLY A 18 -27.69 -9.16 26.82
N THR A 19 -28.49 -8.65 25.88
CA THR A 19 -28.63 -9.26 24.54
C THR A 19 -27.89 -8.58 23.39
N HIS A 20 -26.95 -7.65 23.65
CA HIS A 20 -26.19 -6.99 22.57
C HIS A 20 -24.78 -7.54 22.29
N ALA A 21 -24.41 -8.71 22.84
CA ALA A 21 -23.05 -9.26 22.72
C ALA A 21 -22.85 -10.37 21.65
N GLN A 22 -23.85 -10.73 20.83
CA GLN A 22 -23.80 -11.94 19.98
C GLN A 22 -23.62 -11.74 18.46
N ASN A 23 -23.50 -10.51 17.95
CA ASN A 23 -23.48 -10.30 16.48
C ASN A 23 -22.14 -10.67 15.79
N GLY A 24 -21.06 -10.93 16.52
CA GLY A 24 -19.76 -11.24 15.92
C GLY A 24 -19.64 -12.66 15.35
N SER A 25 -20.38 -13.63 15.90
CA SER A 25 -20.23 -15.04 15.55
C SER A 25 -21.03 -15.45 14.30
N GLU A 26 -22.20 -14.84 14.06
CA GLU A 26 -23.05 -15.16 12.91
C GLU A 26 -22.51 -14.60 11.60
N ILE A 27 -21.90 -13.41 11.63
CA ILE A 27 -21.26 -12.79 10.44
C ILE A 27 -20.08 -13.64 9.96
N VAL A 28 -19.30 -14.19 10.89
CA VAL A 28 -18.17 -15.10 10.58
C VAL A 28 -18.66 -16.45 10.06
N ALA A 29 -19.84 -16.91 10.47
CA ALA A 29 -20.43 -18.17 10.01
C ALA A 29 -21.02 -18.11 8.59
N GLN A 30 -21.33 -16.91 8.07
CA GLN A 30 -21.84 -16.70 6.71
C GLN A 30 -20.75 -16.59 5.63
N LEU A 31 -19.50 -16.41 6.01
CA LEU A 31 -18.36 -16.35 5.11
C LEU A 31 -17.97 -17.79 4.69
N GLY A 32 -17.98 -18.06 3.39
CA GLY A 32 -17.85 -19.41 2.82
C GLY A 32 -16.48 -20.06 3.05
N GLN A 33 -16.29 -21.28 2.54
CA GLN A 33 -15.01 -22.01 2.68
C GLN A 33 -13.80 -21.26 2.09
N GLU A 34 -13.99 -20.47 1.01
CA GLU A 34 -12.94 -19.62 0.42
C GLU A 34 -12.55 -18.45 1.33
N ASP A 35 -13.49 -17.93 2.12
CA ASP A 35 -13.22 -16.83 3.06
C ASP A 35 -12.53 -17.31 4.35
N GLN A 36 -12.56 -18.60 4.65
CA GLN A 36 -11.97 -19.12 5.89
C GLN A 36 -10.45 -18.94 5.94
N GLU A 37 -9.75 -19.06 4.80
CA GLU A 37 -8.29 -18.86 4.76
C GLU A 37 -7.92 -17.38 4.93
N SER A 38 -8.62 -16.49 4.24
CA SER A 38 -8.48 -15.03 4.37
C SER A 38 -8.78 -14.56 5.81
N LEU A 39 -9.83 -15.09 6.42
CA LEU A 39 -10.16 -14.80 7.82
C LEU A 39 -9.09 -15.32 8.79
N ARG A 40 -8.58 -16.54 8.58
CA ARG A 40 -7.50 -17.09 9.41
C ARG A 40 -6.23 -16.25 9.30
N SER A 41 -5.86 -15.83 8.10
CA SER A 41 -4.74 -14.90 7.88
C SER A 41 -4.99 -13.57 8.60
N LEU A 42 -6.20 -13.01 8.47
CA LEU A 42 -6.56 -11.75 9.10
C LEU A 42 -6.37 -11.81 10.63
N VAL A 43 -6.83 -12.89 11.29
CA VAL A 43 -6.73 -13.05 12.76
C VAL A 43 -5.29 -13.01 13.26
N MET A 44 -4.30 -13.43 12.45
CA MET A 44 -2.89 -13.46 12.83
C MET A 44 -2.26 -12.06 12.93
N TYR A 45 -2.87 -11.04 12.32
CA TYR A 45 -2.38 -9.66 12.42
C TYR A 45 -2.73 -9.02 13.77
N PRO A 46 -1.92 -8.06 14.26
CA PRO A 46 -2.26 -7.22 15.41
C PRO A 46 -3.64 -6.56 15.25
N ALA A 47 -4.31 -6.28 16.36
CA ALA A 47 -5.69 -5.77 16.34
C ALA A 47 -5.85 -4.48 15.53
N GLU A 48 -4.90 -3.55 15.63
CA GLU A 48 -4.86 -2.30 14.88
C GLU A 48 -4.71 -2.56 13.37
N THR A 49 -3.77 -3.39 12.95
CA THR A 49 -3.59 -3.77 11.54
C THR A 49 -4.84 -4.43 10.96
N ARG A 50 -5.50 -5.32 11.72
CA ARG A 50 -6.78 -5.91 11.29
C ARG A 50 -7.86 -4.87 11.10
N ALA A 51 -7.96 -3.90 12.00
CA ALA A 51 -8.95 -2.83 11.89
C ALA A 51 -8.72 -2.00 10.62
N HIS A 52 -7.47 -1.64 10.31
CA HIS A 52 -7.14 -0.93 9.07
C HIS A 52 -7.43 -1.74 7.82
N ILE A 53 -7.15 -3.06 7.82
CA ILE A 53 -7.48 -3.94 6.69
C ILE A 53 -9.00 -3.96 6.46
N LEU A 54 -9.79 -4.14 7.53
CA LEU A 54 -11.25 -4.17 7.43
C LEU A 54 -11.83 -2.81 7.01
N GLU A 55 -11.25 -1.71 7.48
CA GLU A 55 -11.62 -0.35 7.06
C GLU A 55 -11.34 -0.14 5.58
N ALA A 56 -10.15 -0.49 5.10
CA ALA A 56 -9.79 -0.41 3.68
C ALA A 56 -10.70 -1.29 2.80
N ALA A 57 -11.09 -2.49 3.28
CA ALA A 57 -11.99 -3.39 2.57
C ALA A 57 -13.40 -2.80 2.36
N THR A 58 -13.79 -1.75 3.09
CA THR A 58 -15.04 -1.01 2.83
C THR A 58 -15.00 -0.17 1.55
N GLN A 59 -13.82 0.03 0.96
CA GLN A 59 -13.58 0.84 -0.25
C GLN A 59 -13.06 -0.01 -1.43
N PRO A 60 -13.80 -1.04 -1.89
CA PRO A 60 -13.32 -1.94 -2.95
C PRO A 60 -13.00 -1.20 -4.26
N GLY A 61 -13.72 -0.11 -4.56
CA GLY A 61 -13.43 0.72 -5.73
C GLY A 61 -12.05 1.36 -5.69
N ALA A 62 -11.61 1.84 -4.52
CA ALA A 62 -10.27 2.40 -4.36
C ALA A 62 -9.20 1.30 -4.49
N LEU A 63 -9.42 0.12 -3.92
CA LEU A 63 -8.50 -1.01 -4.03
C LEU A 63 -8.31 -1.45 -5.49
N ILE A 64 -9.40 -1.55 -6.27
CA ILE A 64 -9.35 -1.89 -7.70
C ILE A 64 -8.60 -0.81 -8.51
N LYS A 65 -8.81 0.48 -8.21
CA LYS A 65 -8.06 1.57 -8.86
C LYS A 65 -6.56 1.47 -8.54
N MET A 66 -6.21 1.22 -7.29
CA MET A 66 -4.82 1.06 -6.84
C MET A 66 -4.13 -0.13 -7.52
N GLU A 67 -4.81 -1.26 -7.62
CA GLU A 67 -4.32 -2.45 -8.35
C GLU A 67 -4.02 -2.13 -9.81
N LYS A 68 -4.93 -1.44 -10.50
CA LYS A 68 -4.72 -1.02 -11.90
C LYS A 68 -3.55 -0.05 -12.08
N ILE A 69 -3.36 0.89 -11.15
CA ILE A 69 -2.20 1.79 -11.17
C ILE A 69 -0.91 0.97 -11.01
N GLN A 70 -0.89 0.02 -10.08
CA GLN A 70 0.26 -0.85 -9.84
C GLN A 70 0.57 -1.74 -11.06
N GLU A 71 -0.44 -2.37 -11.65
CA GLU A 71 -0.29 -3.23 -12.84
C GLU A 71 0.32 -2.44 -13.99
N ARG A 72 -0.30 -1.31 -14.36
CA ARG A 72 0.15 -0.46 -15.46
C ARG A 72 1.57 0.07 -15.26
N SER A 73 1.89 0.54 -14.04
CA SER A 73 3.22 1.06 -13.73
C SER A 73 4.28 -0.04 -13.75
N SER A 74 3.94 -1.25 -13.28
CA SER A 74 4.84 -2.41 -13.32
C SER A 74 5.11 -2.88 -14.74
N GLU A 75 4.08 -2.97 -15.58
CA GLU A 75 4.22 -3.31 -17.00
C GLU A 75 5.08 -2.28 -17.75
N ALA A 76 4.79 -1.00 -17.57
CA ALA A 76 5.55 0.08 -18.19
C ALA A 76 7.01 0.08 -17.73
N PHE A 77 7.26 -0.12 -16.44
CA PHE A 77 8.62 -0.22 -15.92
C PHE A 77 9.36 -1.43 -16.50
N ASN A 78 8.71 -2.60 -16.54
CA ASN A 78 9.28 -3.81 -17.12
C ASN A 78 9.66 -3.60 -18.60
N ALA A 79 8.84 -2.88 -19.36
CA ALA A 79 9.16 -2.54 -20.75
C ALA A 79 10.40 -1.64 -20.88
N VAL A 80 10.64 -0.72 -19.92
CA VAL A 80 11.85 0.14 -19.91
C VAL A 80 13.11 -0.68 -19.65
N ILE A 81 13.01 -1.68 -18.78
CA ILE A 81 14.18 -2.48 -18.37
C ILE A 81 14.39 -3.74 -19.21
N ASP A 82 13.44 -4.08 -20.09
CA ASP A 82 13.54 -5.22 -20.99
C ASP A 82 14.75 -5.11 -21.93
N GLY A 83 15.39 -6.24 -22.21
CA GLY A 83 16.60 -6.31 -23.04
C GLY A 83 17.88 -5.71 -22.42
N LYS A 84 17.82 -5.07 -21.24
CA LYS A 84 19.00 -4.65 -20.48
C LYS A 84 19.62 -5.84 -19.74
N ASP A 85 20.91 -5.76 -19.43
CA ASP A 85 21.57 -6.78 -18.61
C ASP A 85 21.05 -6.78 -17.16
N GLN A 86 21.22 -7.90 -16.47
CA GLN A 86 20.68 -8.10 -15.12
C GLN A 86 21.20 -7.08 -14.09
N GLU A 87 22.44 -6.60 -14.24
CA GLU A 87 23.02 -5.63 -13.33
C GLU A 87 22.35 -4.26 -13.52
N THR A 88 22.18 -3.83 -14.76
CA THR A 88 21.47 -2.59 -15.10
C THR A 88 20.00 -2.64 -14.66
N GLN A 89 19.30 -3.75 -14.91
CA GLN A 89 17.92 -3.95 -14.46
C GLN A 89 17.80 -3.80 -12.94
N ARG A 90 18.67 -4.49 -12.19
CA ARG A 90 18.70 -4.40 -10.73
C ARG A 90 19.02 -2.98 -10.25
N ALA A 91 19.97 -2.32 -10.90
CA ALA A 91 20.36 -0.97 -10.53
C ALA A 91 19.21 0.02 -10.73
N LEU A 92 18.49 -0.07 -11.86
CA LEU A 92 17.30 0.77 -12.14
C LEU A 92 16.18 0.49 -11.13
N TRP A 93 15.93 -0.79 -10.81
CA TRP A 93 14.96 -1.18 -9.78
C TRP A 93 15.32 -0.62 -8.40
N ASP A 94 16.60 -0.65 -8.02
CA ASP A 94 17.02 -0.13 -6.72
C ASP A 94 16.73 1.38 -6.57
N LEU A 95 16.84 2.17 -7.64
CA LEU A 95 16.52 3.60 -7.58
C LEU A 95 15.03 3.88 -7.33
N THR A 96 14.12 3.01 -7.81
CA THR A 96 12.67 3.22 -7.63
C THR A 96 12.22 3.00 -6.19
N ARG A 97 13.02 2.30 -5.38
CA ARG A 97 12.75 2.06 -3.95
C ARG A 97 12.90 3.31 -3.08
N TYR A 98 13.46 4.38 -3.62
CA TYR A 98 13.64 5.67 -2.96
C TYR A 98 12.65 6.67 -3.57
N PRO A 99 11.52 6.96 -2.90
CA PRO A 99 10.51 7.87 -3.43
C PRO A 99 11.09 9.24 -3.82
N GLY A 100 10.78 9.71 -5.02
CA GLY A 100 11.25 11.00 -5.54
C GLY A 100 12.69 11.02 -6.07
N LEU A 101 13.51 9.98 -5.85
CA LEU A 101 14.91 9.96 -6.28
C LEU A 101 15.04 10.08 -7.81
N VAL A 102 14.32 9.25 -8.57
CA VAL A 102 14.43 9.24 -10.04
C VAL A 102 13.99 10.60 -10.63
N ASN A 103 12.93 11.20 -10.08
CA ASN A 103 12.51 12.56 -10.46
C ASN A 103 13.59 13.61 -10.15
N ALA A 104 14.26 13.53 -9.00
CA ALA A 104 15.35 14.43 -8.63
C ALA A 104 16.56 14.29 -9.57
N LEU A 105 16.91 13.06 -9.96
CA LEU A 105 17.99 12.77 -10.92
C LEU A 105 17.70 13.37 -12.30
N VAL A 106 16.49 13.16 -12.82
CA VAL A 106 16.08 13.76 -14.11
C VAL A 106 16.05 15.28 -14.03
N GLY A 107 15.57 15.85 -12.92
CA GLY A 107 15.54 17.30 -12.69
C GLY A 107 16.92 17.96 -12.64
N ALA A 108 17.96 17.24 -12.22
CA ALA A 108 19.34 17.73 -12.24
C ALA A 108 19.88 17.93 -13.67
N GLY A 109 19.35 17.16 -14.63
CA GLY A 109 19.72 17.20 -16.04
C GLY A 109 21.09 16.55 -16.33
N PRO A 110 21.29 16.06 -17.56
CA PRO A 110 22.48 15.30 -17.90
C PRO A 110 23.75 16.17 -17.83
N GLY A 111 24.85 15.60 -17.33
CA GLY A 111 26.17 16.23 -17.33
C GLY A 111 26.41 17.36 -16.32
N LYS A 112 25.46 17.66 -15.42
CA LYS A 112 25.60 18.72 -14.39
C LYS A 112 25.94 18.16 -13.00
N THR A 113 27.21 17.85 -12.75
CA THR A 113 27.65 17.22 -11.48
C THR A 113 27.23 17.99 -10.22
N SER A 114 27.36 19.32 -10.21
CA SER A 114 26.95 20.14 -9.06
C SER A 114 25.43 20.07 -8.79
N SER A 115 24.62 19.98 -9.85
CA SER A 115 23.16 19.82 -9.72
C SER A 115 22.79 18.43 -9.23
N LEU A 116 23.54 17.41 -9.67
CA LEU A 116 23.34 16.03 -9.26
C LEU A 116 23.66 15.81 -7.78
N ASP A 117 24.77 16.39 -7.29
CA ASP A 117 25.14 16.30 -5.88
C ASP A 117 24.12 17.02 -4.98
N ALA A 118 23.56 18.14 -5.44
CA ALA A 118 22.47 18.81 -4.74
C ALA A 118 21.20 17.94 -4.69
N ALA A 119 20.84 17.28 -5.80
CA ALA A 119 19.69 16.39 -5.88
C ALA A 119 19.82 15.14 -4.98
N LEU A 120 21.05 14.65 -4.76
CA LEU A 120 21.30 13.46 -3.95
C LEU A 120 21.38 13.72 -2.44
N LYS A 121 21.50 14.98 -2.02
CA LYS A 121 21.79 15.35 -0.62
C LYS A 121 20.79 14.80 0.39
N ASP A 122 19.51 14.73 0.02
CA ASP A 122 18.42 14.33 0.91
C ASP A 122 18.16 12.81 0.90
N PHE A 123 18.91 12.05 0.09
CA PHE A 123 18.80 10.59 -0.03
C PHE A 123 19.92 9.88 0.72
N ASP A 124 19.67 8.62 1.09
CA ASP A 124 20.65 7.78 1.78
C ASP A 124 21.96 7.67 0.97
N PRO A 125 23.15 7.93 1.57
CA PRO A 125 24.43 7.81 0.88
C PRO A 125 24.66 6.48 0.17
N ILE A 126 24.03 5.39 0.63
CA ILE A 126 24.16 4.06 0.03
C ILE A 126 23.72 4.02 -1.45
N ILE A 127 22.78 4.88 -1.85
CA ILE A 127 22.27 4.90 -3.23
C ILE A 127 23.05 5.86 -4.14
N HIS A 128 23.86 6.75 -3.58
CA HIS A 128 24.47 7.85 -4.33
C HIS A 128 25.39 7.37 -5.46
N ALA A 129 26.21 6.35 -5.20
CA ALA A 129 27.14 5.82 -6.22
C ALA A 129 26.37 5.27 -7.44
N ARG A 130 25.36 4.44 -7.18
CA ARG A 130 24.48 3.85 -8.19
C ARG A 130 23.65 4.90 -8.94
N ALA A 131 23.17 5.91 -8.22
CA ALA A 131 22.43 7.01 -8.82
C ALA A 131 23.31 7.84 -9.77
N ARG A 132 24.58 8.11 -9.40
CA ARG A 132 25.53 8.79 -10.29
C ARG A 132 25.88 7.98 -11.53
N GLU A 133 26.09 6.68 -11.35
CA GLU A 133 26.35 5.74 -12.45
C GLU A 133 25.20 5.78 -13.47
N LEU A 134 23.98 5.50 -13.04
CA LEU A 134 22.80 5.46 -13.91
C LEU A 134 22.43 6.83 -14.49
N HIS A 135 22.69 7.92 -13.77
CA HIS A 135 22.52 9.27 -14.33
C HIS A 135 23.47 9.52 -15.51
N GLY A 136 24.64 8.89 -15.53
CA GLY A 136 25.60 8.98 -16.63
C GLY A 136 25.32 8.02 -17.79
N SER A 137 25.00 6.75 -17.49
CA SER A 137 24.86 5.69 -18.49
C SER A 137 23.43 5.45 -18.96
N GLU A 138 22.43 5.75 -18.14
CA GLU A 138 21.04 5.32 -18.31
C GLU A 138 20.04 6.49 -18.20
N PHE A 139 20.47 7.72 -18.46
CA PHE A 139 19.64 8.92 -18.29
C PHE A 139 18.28 8.84 -19.02
N ALA A 140 18.26 8.33 -20.25
CA ALA A 140 17.03 8.16 -21.02
C ALA A 140 16.06 7.14 -20.40
N SER A 141 16.59 6.11 -19.72
CA SER A 141 15.78 5.15 -18.95
C SER A 141 15.21 5.82 -17.71
N LEU A 142 16.00 6.67 -17.02
CA LEU A 142 15.54 7.45 -15.88
C LEU A 142 14.41 8.42 -16.24
N GLU A 143 14.48 9.07 -17.41
CA GLU A 143 13.41 9.95 -17.90
C GLU A 143 12.09 9.19 -18.07
N GLN A 144 12.14 7.99 -18.64
CA GLN A 144 10.96 7.14 -18.82
C GLN A 144 10.40 6.67 -17.47
N ILE A 145 11.26 6.22 -16.55
CA ILE A 145 10.85 5.81 -15.20
C ILE A 145 10.24 6.98 -14.43
N ALA A 146 10.84 8.17 -14.53
CA ALA A 146 10.31 9.38 -13.91
C ALA A 146 8.93 9.74 -14.46
N ALA A 147 8.70 9.54 -15.76
CA ALA A 147 7.38 9.75 -16.38
C ALA A 147 6.34 8.75 -15.85
N ILE A 148 6.70 7.48 -15.74
CA ILE A 148 5.83 6.43 -15.16
C ILE A 148 5.45 6.77 -13.71
N GLN A 149 6.41 7.23 -12.91
CA GLN A 149 6.16 7.65 -11.52
C GLN A 149 5.18 8.82 -11.47
N ARG A 150 5.42 9.90 -12.23
CA ARG A 150 4.52 11.06 -12.24
C ARG A 150 3.11 10.72 -12.71
N GLU A 151 2.98 9.84 -13.71
CA GLU A 151 1.66 9.38 -14.17
C GLU A 151 0.94 8.53 -13.11
N SER A 152 1.68 7.71 -12.38
CA SER A 152 1.14 6.86 -11.31
C SER A 152 0.71 7.70 -10.10
N ASP A 153 1.53 8.68 -9.72
CA ASP A 153 1.23 9.63 -8.63
C ASP A 153 -0.02 10.45 -8.97
N ALA A 154 -0.10 11.00 -10.19
CA ALA A 154 -1.28 11.73 -10.64
C ALA A 154 -2.54 10.86 -10.65
N ALA A 155 -2.45 9.62 -11.13
CA ALA A 155 -3.59 8.70 -11.12
C ALA A 155 -4.04 8.32 -9.70
N PHE A 156 -3.09 8.24 -8.75
CA PHE A 156 -3.38 7.98 -7.34
C PHE A 156 -4.07 9.19 -6.68
N ASP A 157 -3.62 10.41 -6.97
CA ASP A 157 -4.21 11.65 -6.44
C ASP A 157 -5.66 11.89 -6.92
N GLU A 158 -6.04 11.31 -8.06
CA GLU A 158 -7.40 11.38 -8.63
C GLU A 158 -8.38 10.32 -8.06
N MET A 159 -7.92 9.41 -7.19
CA MET A 159 -8.74 8.30 -6.70
C MET A 159 -9.87 8.70 -5.77
#